data_AF-A0A951RVQ6-F1
#
_entry.id   AF-A0A951RVQ6-F1
#
_cell.length_a   1.000
_cell.length_b   1.000
_cell.length_c   1.000
_cell.angle_alpha   90.00
_cell.angle_beta   90.00
_cell.angle_gamma   90.00
#
_symmetry.space_group_name_H-M   'P 1'
#
loop_
_entity.id
_entity.type
_entity.pdbx_description
1 polymer ?
#
loop_
_entity_poly.entity_id
_entity_poly.type
_entity_poly.pdbx_seq_one_letter_code
_entity_poly.pdbx_strand_id
1 'polypeptide(L)'
;MTTTKQITNALGITYWVYDYIRECFFLEWCKKYSYEQRIQLYRMMTHAGLRNWYQDSWHESVEKKFIRDYGDFFGKSDKGTLERIMYEYAVNLADYYPQPLLNLIKDESKLNDHVPVQS
;
A
#
# COMPACT_ATOMS: atom_id res chain seq x y z
N MET A 1 -1.31 -20.29 -8.88
CA MET A 1 -1.07 -19.04 -9.63
C MET A 1 -1.17 -17.90 -8.63
N THR A 2 -0.19 -17.01 -8.52
CA THR A 2 -0.27 -15.88 -7.57
C THR A 2 -1.36 -14.90 -8.02
N THR A 3 -2.02 -14.25 -7.06
CA THR A 3 -3.04 -13.21 -7.28
C THR A 3 -2.51 -12.11 -8.21
N THR A 4 -1.29 -11.63 -7.96
CA THR A 4 -0.61 -10.66 -8.81
C THR A 4 -0.57 -11.09 -10.27
N LYS A 5 -0.21 -12.36 -10.57
CA LYS A 5 -0.14 -12.85 -11.95
C LYS A 5 -1.51 -12.89 -12.63
N GLN A 6 -2.57 -13.18 -11.88
CA GLN A 6 -3.94 -13.14 -12.40
C GLN A 6 -4.32 -11.70 -12.77
N ILE A 7 -4.03 -10.76 -11.88
CA ILE A 7 -4.33 -9.34 -12.08
C ILE A 7 -3.53 -8.76 -13.25
N THR A 8 -2.22 -9.02 -13.34
CA THR A 8 -1.40 -8.51 -14.45
C THR A 8 -1.90 -9.03 -15.80
N ASN A 9 -2.31 -10.30 -15.86
CA ASN A 9 -2.87 -10.89 -17.06
C ASN A 9 -4.24 -10.26 -17.41
N ALA A 10 -5.11 -10.09 -16.42
CA ALA A 10 -6.43 -9.52 -16.60
C ALA A 10 -6.38 -8.06 -17.09
N LEU A 11 -5.50 -7.25 -16.50
CA LEU A 11 -5.28 -5.86 -16.88
C LEU A 11 -4.40 -5.73 -18.14
N GLY A 12 -3.70 -6.80 -18.54
CA GLY A 12 -2.77 -6.77 -19.67
C GLY A 12 -1.56 -5.87 -19.43
N ILE A 13 -1.12 -5.77 -18.18
CA ILE A 13 0.05 -4.96 -17.76
C ILE A 13 1.21 -5.88 -17.34
N THR A 14 2.42 -5.33 -17.30
CA THR A 14 3.57 -6.07 -16.78
C THR A 14 3.59 -6.07 -15.25
N TYR A 15 4.35 -6.99 -14.65
CA TYR A 15 4.61 -6.97 -13.21
C TYR A 15 5.21 -5.65 -12.74
N TRP A 16 6.10 -5.03 -13.54
CA TRP A 16 6.71 -3.75 -13.19
C TRP A 16 5.71 -2.61 -13.09
N VAL A 17 4.76 -2.54 -14.04
CA VAL A 17 3.69 -1.53 -14.01
C VAL A 17 2.81 -1.75 -12.79
N TYR A 18 2.46 -3.00 -12.50
CA TYR A 18 1.69 -3.36 -11.32
C TYR A 18 2.40 -2.96 -10.01
N ASP A 19 3.68 -3.29 -9.89
CA ASP A 19 4.48 -3.00 -8.70
C ASP A 19 4.64 -1.48 -8.49
N TYR A 20 4.85 -0.74 -9.59
CA TYR A 20 4.88 0.71 -9.58
C TYR A 20 3.55 1.32 -9.08
N ILE A 21 2.41 0.84 -9.56
CA ILE A 21 1.08 1.29 -9.10
C ILE A 21 0.94 1.07 -7.59
N ARG A 22 1.26 -0.13 -7.10
CA ARG A 22 1.20 -0.46 -5.68
C ARG A 22 2.08 0.47 -4.84
N GLU A 23 3.30 0.75 -5.30
CA GLU A 23 4.23 1.66 -4.64
C GLU A 23 3.69 3.11 -4.65
N CYS A 24 3.09 3.58 -5.75
CA CYS A 24 2.44 4.90 -5.79
C CYS A 24 1.34 5.04 -4.73
N PHE A 25 0.45 4.04 -4.60
CA PHE A 25 -0.58 4.05 -3.56
C PHE A 25 0.04 4.01 -2.15
N PHE A 26 1.11 3.24 -1.94
CA PHE A 26 1.83 3.22 -0.66
C PHE A 26 2.40 4.59 -0.29
N LEU A 27 3.01 5.30 -1.25
CA LEU A 27 3.58 6.62 -1.03
C LEU A 27 2.50 7.67 -0.74
N GLU A 28 1.39 7.67 -1.48
CA GLU A 28 0.26 8.57 -1.20
C GLU A 28 -0.37 8.29 0.16
N TRP A 29 -0.50 7.01 0.53
CA TRP A 29 -0.94 6.62 1.86
C TRP A 29 0.02 7.11 2.96
N CYS A 30 1.34 6.95 2.76
CA CYS A 30 2.33 7.48 3.69
C CYS A 30 2.24 9.00 3.83
N LYS A 31 2.01 9.74 2.73
CA LYS A 31 1.83 11.20 2.75
C LYS A 31 0.61 11.61 3.57
N LYS A 32 -0.54 10.96 3.36
CA LYS A 32 -1.78 11.22 4.11
C LYS A 32 -1.54 11.07 5.61
N TYR A 33 -1.04 9.91 6.04
CA TYR A 33 -0.86 9.64 7.47
C TYR A 33 0.33 10.37 8.09
N SER A 34 1.36 10.73 7.32
CA SER A 34 2.43 11.60 7.78
C SER A 34 1.88 12.94 8.26
N TYR A 35 0.97 13.52 7.48
CA TYR A 35 0.29 14.76 7.84
C TYR A 35 -0.65 14.58 9.04
N GLU A 36 -1.56 13.61 8.98
CA GLU A 36 -2.57 13.38 10.04
C GLU A 36 -1.94 13.03 11.39
N GLN A 37 -0.89 12.21 11.38
CA GLN A 37 -0.27 11.66 12.58
C GLN A 37 0.93 12.47 13.05
N ARG A 38 1.34 13.51 12.31
CA ARG A 38 2.54 14.32 12.55
C ARG A 38 3.81 13.47 12.65
N ILE A 39 3.94 12.47 11.78
CA ILE A 39 5.13 11.64 11.64
C ILE A 39 5.90 12.11 10.41
N GLN A 40 7.23 12.17 10.46
CA GLN A 40 8.04 12.49 9.29
C GLN A 40 7.81 11.48 8.17
N LEU A 41 7.47 11.97 6.97
CA LEU A 41 7.18 11.13 5.79
C LEU A 41 8.29 10.11 5.51
N TYR A 42 9.56 10.54 5.57
CA TYR A 42 10.71 9.66 5.36
C TYR A 42 10.71 8.45 6.28
N ARG A 43 10.37 8.62 7.57
CA ARG A 43 10.31 7.52 8.53
C ARG A 43 9.19 6.53 8.20
N MET A 44 8.04 7.01 7.74
CA MET A 44 6.95 6.14 7.31
C MET A 44 7.36 5.32 6.08
N MET A 45 7.90 5.97 5.05
CA MET A 45 8.27 5.30 3.80
C MET A 45 9.38 4.25 3.97
N THR A 46 10.27 4.43 4.95
CA THR A 46 11.43 3.55 5.17
C THR A 46 11.22 2.50 6.27
N HIS A 47 10.15 2.59 7.07
CA HIS A 47 9.90 1.65 8.15
C HIS A 47 9.45 0.27 7.61
N ALA A 48 10.34 -0.73 7.74
CA ALA A 48 10.13 -2.06 7.15
C ALA A 48 8.85 -2.76 7.64
N GLY A 49 8.56 -2.68 8.94
CA GLY A 49 7.33 -3.26 9.50
C GLY A 49 6.06 -2.62 8.94
N LEU A 50 6.14 -1.34 8.57
CA LEU A 50 5.01 -0.63 8.00
C LEU A 50 4.80 -1.03 6.53
N ARG A 51 5.91 -1.12 5.78
CA ARG A 51 5.89 -1.58 4.39
C ARG A 51 5.34 -2.99 4.29
N ASN A 52 5.77 -3.90 5.18
CA ASN A 52 5.26 -5.27 5.23
C ASN A 52 3.76 -5.30 5.53
N TRP A 53 3.30 -4.57 6.55
CA TRP A 53 1.87 -4.48 6.87
C TRP A 53 1.05 -3.96 5.69
N TYR A 54 1.55 -2.95 4.98
CA TYR A 54 0.85 -2.40 3.81
C TYR A 54 0.77 -3.41 2.68
N GLN A 55 1.85 -4.16 2.41
CA GLN A 55 1.88 -5.21 1.40
C GLN A 55 0.89 -6.35 1.72
N ASP A 56 0.83 -6.78 2.98
CA ASP A 56 -0.13 -7.80 3.43
C ASP A 56 -1.57 -7.27 3.30
N SER A 57 -1.80 -6.02 3.71
CA SER A 57 -3.13 -5.39 3.64
C SER A 57 -3.58 -5.18 2.19
N TRP A 58 -2.65 -4.83 1.30
CA TRP A 58 -2.89 -4.75 -0.14
C TRP A 58 -3.27 -6.12 -0.72
N HIS A 59 -2.54 -7.17 -0.37
CA HIS A 59 -2.85 -8.52 -0.81
C HIS A 59 -4.25 -8.98 -0.37
N GLU A 60 -4.61 -8.76 0.89
CA GLU A 60 -5.92 -9.17 1.43
C GLU A 60 -7.08 -8.28 0.97
N SER A 61 -6.90 -6.95 0.98
CA SER A 61 -8.00 -6.00 0.78
C SER A 61 -8.16 -5.52 -0.65
N VAL A 62 -7.10 -5.59 -1.45
CA VAL A 62 -7.12 -5.17 -2.85
C VAL A 62 -7.12 -6.40 -3.74
N GLU A 63 -6.04 -7.18 -3.73
CA GLU A 63 -5.86 -8.26 -4.71
C GLU A 63 -6.92 -9.35 -4.57
N LYS A 64 -7.04 -9.95 -3.37
CA LYS A 64 -7.96 -11.06 -3.13
C LYS A 64 -9.42 -10.66 -3.31
N LYS A 65 -9.82 -9.49 -2.80
CA LYS A 65 -11.19 -9.00 -2.97
C LYS A 65 -11.51 -8.70 -4.43
N PHE A 66 -10.61 -8.04 -5.16
CA PHE A 66 -10.78 -7.77 -6.58
C PHE A 66 -10.94 -9.05 -7.39
N ILE A 67 -10.09 -10.07 -7.15
CA ILE A 67 -10.21 -11.36 -7.84
C ILE A 67 -11.50 -12.09 -7.44
N ARG A 68 -11.86 -12.08 -6.17
CA ARG A 68 -13.10 -12.72 -5.70
C ARG A 68 -14.34 -12.09 -6.33
N ASP A 69 -14.38 -10.76 -6.40
CA ASP A 69 -15.57 -10.01 -6.80
C ASP A 69 -15.65 -9.87 -8.34
N TYR A 70 -14.51 -9.85 -9.04
CA TYR A 70 -14.44 -9.58 -10.49
C TYR A 70 -13.69 -10.61 -11.32
N GLY A 71 -13.17 -11.69 -10.73
CA GLY A 71 -12.37 -12.69 -11.43
C GLY A 71 -13.09 -13.35 -12.61
N ASP A 72 -14.41 -13.55 -12.51
CA ASP A 72 -15.24 -14.12 -13.57
C ASP A 72 -15.36 -13.22 -14.83
N PHE A 73 -15.01 -11.94 -14.70
CA PHE A 73 -15.03 -10.96 -15.77
C PHE A 73 -13.66 -10.78 -16.44
N PHE A 74 -12.60 -11.43 -15.94
CA PHE A 74 -11.28 -11.36 -16.54
C PHE A 74 -11.31 -11.92 -17.96
N GLY A 75 -10.80 -11.13 -18.91
CA GLY A 75 -10.85 -11.45 -20.35
C GLY A 75 -12.20 -11.21 -21.02
N LYS A 76 -13.23 -10.80 -20.29
CA LYS A 76 -14.56 -10.44 -20.82
C LYS A 76 -14.85 -8.94 -20.74
N SER A 77 -14.29 -8.27 -19.74
CA SER A 77 -14.44 -6.83 -19.54
C SER A 77 -13.27 -6.04 -20.11
N ASP A 78 -13.52 -4.76 -20.36
CA ASP A 78 -12.49 -3.79 -20.71
C ASP A 78 -11.44 -3.66 -19.59
N LYS A 79 -10.17 -3.56 -20.00
CA LYS A 79 -9.02 -3.51 -19.09
C LYS A 79 -8.99 -2.24 -18.26
N GLY A 80 -9.34 -1.10 -18.84
CA GLY A 80 -9.38 0.18 -18.12
C GLY A 80 -10.48 0.21 -17.06
N THR A 81 -11.61 -0.44 -17.34
CA THR A 81 -12.68 -0.62 -16.35
C THR A 81 -12.21 -1.48 -15.17
N LEU A 82 -11.55 -2.60 -15.44
CA LEU A 82 -10.99 -3.47 -14.40
C LEU A 82 -9.91 -2.76 -13.57
N GLU A 83 -9.06 -1.95 -14.22
CA GLU A 83 -8.05 -1.13 -13.54
C GLU A 83 -8.70 -0.12 -12.59
N ARG A 84 -9.71 0.62 -13.07
CA ARG A 84 -10.43 1.60 -12.24
C ARG A 84 -11.06 0.96 -11.01
N ILE A 85 -11.69 -0.20 -11.18
CA ILE A 85 -12.29 -0.95 -10.06
C ILE A 85 -11.21 -1.38 -9.07
N MET A 86 -10.06 -1.89 -9.52
CA MET A 86 -8.95 -2.23 -8.63
C MET A 86 -8.48 -1.01 -7.83
N TYR A 87 -8.43 0.17 -8.45
CA TYR A 87 -8.04 1.41 -7.77
C TYR A 87 -9.06 1.81 -6.70
N GLU A 88 -10.35 1.54 -6.88
CA GLU A 88 -11.36 1.77 -5.85
C GLU A 88 -11.09 0.93 -4.59
N TYR A 89 -10.66 -0.32 -4.72
CA TYR A 89 -10.21 -1.13 -3.56
C TYR A 89 -8.96 -0.56 -2.89
N ALA A 90 -8.00 -0.05 -3.68
CA ALA A 90 -6.81 0.60 -3.14
C ALA A 90 -7.13 1.90 -2.39
N VAL A 91 -8.06 2.71 -2.90
CA VAL A 91 -8.56 3.91 -2.22
C VAL A 91 -9.25 3.54 -0.91
N ASN A 92 -10.07 2.48 -0.88
CA ASN A 92 -10.72 2.02 0.34
C ASN A 92 -9.72 1.52 1.40
N LEU A 93 -8.60 0.92 0.98
CA LEU A 93 -7.51 0.56 1.90
C LEU A 93 -6.89 1.80 2.56
N ALA A 94 -6.92 2.96 1.89
CA ALA A 94 -6.25 4.17 2.34
C ALA A 94 -6.85 4.81 3.60
N ASP A 95 -7.99 4.32 4.08
CA ASP A 95 -8.61 4.75 5.33
C ASP A 95 -8.25 3.89 6.54
N TYR A 96 -7.51 2.78 6.32
CA TYR A 96 -7.06 1.90 7.39
C TYR A 96 -5.57 2.08 7.66
N TYR A 97 -5.21 2.07 8.95
CA TYR A 97 -3.82 2.13 9.39
C TYR A 97 -3.59 1.31 10.67
N PRO A 98 -2.44 0.62 10.82
CA PRO A 98 -2.06 -0.07 12.05
C PRO A 98 -1.61 0.91 13.14
N GLN A 99 -2.55 1.40 13.96
CA GLN A 99 -2.25 2.35 15.04
C GLN A 99 -1.07 1.92 15.95
N PRO A 100 -0.89 0.64 16.33
CA PRO A 100 0.28 0.22 17.10
C PRO A 100 1.62 0.49 16.39
N LEU A 101 1.68 0.33 15.07
CA LEU A 101 2.89 0.60 14.29
C LEU A 101 3.16 2.11 14.19
N LEU A 102 2.13 2.97 14.10
CA LEU A 102 2.34 4.43 14.18
C LEU A 102 3.00 4.84 15.48
N ASN A 103 2.50 4.30 16.59
CA ASN A 103 2.99 4.64 17.91
C ASN A 103 4.45 4.21 18.05
N LEU A 104 4.80 3.03 17.54
CA LEU A 104 6.19 2.55 17.48
C LEU A 104 7.09 3.52 16.71
N ILE A 105 6.71 3.90 15.49
CA ILE A 105 7.49 4.84 14.66
C ILE A 105 7.65 6.20 15.35
N LYS A 106 6.61 6.68 16.05
CA LYS A 106 6.65 7.91 16.84
C LYS A 106 7.63 7.80 18.00
N ASP A 107 7.62 6.69 18.73
CA ASP A 107 8.49 6.52 19.89
C ASP A 107 9.96 6.34 19.48
N GLU A 108 10.22 5.64 18.38
CA GLU A 108 11.55 5.57 17.74
C GLU A 108 12.08 6.96 17.33
N SER A 109 11.18 7.87 16.93
CA SER A 109 11.59 9.22 16.56
C SER A 109 12.09 10.03 17.75
N LYS A 110 11.43 9.91 18.90
CA LYS A 110 11.81 10.61 20.13
C LYS A 110 13.15 10.12 20.69
N LEU A 111 13.44 8.83 20.56
CA LEU A 111 14.69 8.23 21.03
C LEU A 111 15.90 8.74 20.23
N ASN A 112 15.76 8.90 18.91
CA ASN A 112 16.85 9.38 18.06
C ASN A 112 17.13 10.89 18.22
N ASP A 113 16.13 11.68 18.63
CA ASP A 113 16.29 13.11 18.89
C ASP A 113 16.91 13.42 20.27
N HIS A 114 17.24 12.39 21.07
CA HIS A 114 17.83 12.52 22.42
C HIS A 114 19.28 12.04 22.52
N VAL A 115 19.91 11.66 21.40
CA VAL A 115 21.35 11.39 21.38
C VAL A 115 22.07 12.74 21.26
N PRO A 116 22.81 13.20 22.30
CA PRO A 116 23.62 14.41 22.16
C PRO A 116 24.72 14.10 21.14
N VAL A 117 24.87 14.96 20.14
CA VAL A 117 26.06 14.97 19.29
C VAL A 117 27.24 15.25 20.21
N GLN A 118 27.97 14.21 20.59
CA GLN A 118 29.25 14.37 21.27
C GLN A 118 30.19 15.06 20.28
N SER A 119 30.48 16.33 20.58
CA SER A 119 31.49 17.15 19.91
C SER A 119 32.88 16.77 20.40
#